data_AF-A0A7M7FZI2-F1
#
_entry.id   AF-A0A7M7FZI2-F1
#
_cell.length_a   1.000
_cell.length_b   1.000
_cell.length_c   1.000
_cell.angle_alpha   90.00
_cell.angle_beta   90.00
_cell.angle_gamma   90.00
#
_symmetry.space_group_name_H-M   'P 1'
#
loop_
_entity.id
_entity.type
_entity.pdbx_description
1 polymer ?
#
loop_
_entity_poly.entity_id
_entity_poly.type
_entity_poly.pdbx_seq_one_letter_code
_entity_poly.pdbx_strand_id
1 'polypeptide(L)'
;MEQEGRQDADRVADSRWKTDAPCLKMGNFVLKMDFDEGDEYFREKARDELRETPEIVEQSLNDFRTMVKAESNLVVPDDDEFYKKFLRPCKWYPKSSFELMKRFYKFKLNNPRYSRDLLPSNEQKVLCSDIAIPLPDRTADGCKMILINAGKQWNPKLITSDEILRTTMLLIEIAINEPKTQICGIHTIINMAGFSLSHVTHITPSFAAAMTEWIQRCLPCRIKGIHIVNQPFIFKMVYAIFKPFLLEKTRKRLHFHGTDREALISFLGVKNLPIEFGGELEMPNEPIGRNIYEYVRNKFEKKFEETNKFGYIVNEK
;
A
#
# COMPACT_ATOMS: atom_id res chain seq x y z
N MET A 1 -30.48 1.67 -42.66
CA MET A 1 -30.54 2.41 -41.38
C MET A 1 -29.97 1.57 -40.22
N GLU A 2 -29.02 0.68 -40.51
CA GLU A 2 -28.37 -0.20 -39.54
C GLU A 2 -26.87 0.06 -39.64
N GLN A 3 -26.35 1.08 -38.94
CA GLN A 3 -24.90 1.22 -38.79
C GLN A 3 -24.43 2.10 -37.61
N GLU A 4 -25.30 2.67 -36.79
CA GLU A 4 -24.87 3.59 -35.71
C GLU A 4 -24.91 3.01 -34.29
N GLY A 5 -25.25 1.73 -34.09
CA GLY A 5 -25.42 1.13 -32.76
C GLY A 5 -24.21 0.39 -32.18
N ARG A 6 -23.00 0.49 -32.76
CA ARG A 6 -21.89 -0.45 -32.46
C ARG A 6 -20.56 0.18 -32.01
N GLN A 7 -20.56 1.40 -31.46
CA GLN A 7 -19.32 2.09 -31.07
C GLN A 7 -19.08 2.34 -29.58
N ASP A 8 -19.96 1.91 -28.66
CA ASP A 8 -19.81 2.23 -27.22
C ASP A 8 -19.35 1.06 -26.32
N ALA A 9 -18.76 -0.02 -26.88
CA ALA A 9 -18.30 -1.17 -26.09
C ALA A 9 -16.78 -1.28 -25.84
N ASP A 10 -15.94 -0.46 -26.48
CA ASP A 10 -14.47 -0.71 -26.56
C ASP A 10 -13.57 0.41 -25.99
N ARG A 11 -13.94 1.04 -24.88
CA ARG A 11 -12.99 1.88 -24.12
C ARG A 11 -12.91 1.48 -22.65
N VAL A 12 -12.49 0.24 -22.39
CA VAL A 12 -11.89 -0.08 -21.09
C VAL A 12 -10.57 0.69 -21.02
N ALA A 13 -10.49 1.71 -20.16
CA ALA A 13 -9.26 2.44 -19.90
C ALA A 13 -8.14 1.45 -19.58
N ASP A 14 -6.94 1.65 -20.14
CA ASP A 14 -5.80 0.77 -19.88
C ASP A 14 -5.51 0.73 -18.38
N SER A 15 -5.92 -0.37 -17.74
CA SER A 15 -5.82 -0.55 -16.29
C SER A 15 -4.36 -0.78 -15.85
N ARG A 16 -3.45 -0.98 -16.81
CA ARG A 16 -2.04 -1.24 -16.53
C ARG A 16 -1.36 0.07 -16.15
N TRP A 17 -0.66 0.02 -15.02
CA TRP A 17 0.12 1.14 -14.50
C TRP A 17 1.48 1.25 -15.21
N LYS A 18 1.58 0.84 -16.49
CA LYS A 18 2.81 0.94 -17.27
C LYS A 18 3.07 2.42 -17.57
N THR A 19 4.21 2.94 -17.11
CA THR A 19 4.58 4.34 -17.38
C THR A 19 5.99 4.38 -17.95
N ASP A 20 6.16 5.04 -19.10
CA ASP A 20 7.46 5.41 -19.68
C ASP A 20 8.17 6.53 -18.90
N ALA A 21 7.68 6.83 -17.69
CA ALA A 21 8.02 8.04 -16.98
C ALA A 21 9.33 7.88 -16.19
N PRO A 22 10.17 8.93 -16.12
CA PRO A 22 11.50 8.87 -15.50
C PRO A 22 11.43 8.48 -14.02
N CYS A 23 12.48 7.83 -13.53
CA CYS A 23 12.66 7.59 -12.10
C CYS A 23 12.89 8.91 -11.34
N LEU A 24 12.52 8.96 -10.07
CA LEU A 24 12.96 10.02 -9.18
C LEU A 24 14.39 9.71 -8.75
N LYS A 25 15.35 10.57 -9.13
CA LYS A 25 16.77 10.45 -8.75
C LYS A 25 17.21 11.66 -7.93
N MET A 26 17.73 11.43 -6.74
CA MET A 26 18.33 12.44 -5.86
C MET A 26 19.62 11.87 -5.24
N GLY A 27 20.78 12.25 -5.79
CA GLY A 27 22.04 11.59 -5.45
C GLY A 27 21.99 10.09 -5.77
N ASN A 28 22.23 9.26 -4.76
CA ASN A 28 22.17 7.80 -4.84
C ASN A 28 20.75 7.24 -4.63
N PHE A 29 19.80 8.06 -4.18
CA PHE A 29 18.40 7.65 -4.04
C PHE A 29 17.73 7.60 -5.41
N VAL A 30 17.33 6.41 -5.86
CA VAL A 30 16.64 6.19 -7.15
C VAL A 30 15.32 5.47 -6.93
N LEU A 31 14.23 6.23 -6.84
CA LEU A 31 12.89 5.66 -6.74
C LEU A 31 12.32 5.44 -8.14
N LYS A 32 12.07 4.16 -8.46
CA LYS A 32 11.38 3.73 -9.66
C LYS A 32 10.33 2.67 -9.33
N MET A 33 9.30 2.61 -10.16
CA MET A 33 8.37 1.48 -10.15
C MET A 33 9.00 0.28 -10.83
N ASP A 34 8.71 -0.90 -10.32
CA ASP A 34 9.16 -2.18 -10.85
C ASP A 34 7.98 -2.99 -11.38
N PHE A 35 7.72 -2.87 -12.68
CA PHE A 35 6.65 -3.60 -13.38
C PHE A 35 7.12 -4.88 -14.05
N ASP A 36 8.38 -5.26 -13.84
CA ASP A 36 8.92 -6.53 -14.30
C ASP A 36 8.38 -7.68 -13.42
N GLU A 37 8.01 -8.80 -14.03
CA GLU A 37 7.47 -9.96 -13.32
C GLU A 37 8.54 -10.67 -12.45
N GLY A 38 9.80 -10.30 -12.63
CA GLY A 38 10.94 -10.84 -11.89
C GLY A 38 11.68 -11.94 -12.63
N ASP A 39 12.84 -12.29 -12.09
CA ASP A 39 13.64 -13.43 -12.51
C ASP A 39 13.08 -14.74 -11.94
N GLU A 40 13.85 -15.83 -12.10
CA GLU A 40 13.46 -17.16 -11.64
C GLU A 40 13.15 -17.20 -10.13
N TYR A 41 13.85 -16.42 -9.31
CA TYR A 41 13.61 -16.37 -7.87
C TYR A 41 12.18 -15.93 -7.54
N PHE A 42 11.65 -14.92 -8.23
CA PHE A 42 10.27 -14.46 -7.99
C PHE A 42 9.23 -15.46 -8.50
N ARG A 43 9.50 -16.15 -9.62
CA ARG A 43 8.62 -17.21 -10.15
C ARG A 43 8.54 -18.40 -9.20
N GLU A 44 9.69 -18.87 -8.70
CA GLU A 44 9.75 -19.95 -7.71
C GLU A 44 9.02 -19.55 -6.42
N LYS A 45 9.27 -18.34 -5.91
CA LYS A 45 8.59 -17.83 -4.73
C LYS A 45 7.07 -17.74 -4.90
N ALA A 46 6.60 -17.29 -6.07
CA ALA A 46 5.18 -17.24 -6.38
C ALA A 46 4.56 -18.65 -6.45
N ARG A 47 5.24 -19.60 -7.10
CA ARG A 47 4.83 -21.00 -7.13
C ARG A 47 4.73 -21.58 -5.73
N ASP A 48 5.77 -21.42 -4.91
CA ASP A 48 5.91 -22.11 -3.63
C ASP A 48 5.06 -21.46 -2.53
N GLU A 49 4.99 -20.13 -2.46
CA GLU A 49 4.23 -19.43 -1.42
C GLU A 49 2.76 -19.18 -1.79
N LEU A 50 2.47 -19.01 -3.09
CA LEU A 50 1.16 -18.58 -3.59
C LEU A 50 0.43 -19.64 -4.42
N ARG A 51 1.09 -20.76 -4.76
CA ARG A 51 0.55 -21.80 -5.66
C ARG A 51 0.36 -21.29 -7.10
N GLU A 52 1.19 -20.34 -7.52
CA GLU A 52 1.11 -19.73 -8.85
C GLU A 52 1.71 -20.66 -9.92
N THR A 53 0.86 -21.53 -10.48
CA THR A 53 1.15 -22.41 -11.62
C THR A 53 0.25 -22.02 -12.79
N PRO A 54 0.64 -22.26 -14.06
CA PRO A 54 -0.16 -21.87 -15.22
C PRO A 54 -1.62 -22.35 -15.13
N GLU A 55 -1.83 -23.59 -14.71
CA GLU A 55 -3.16 -24.22 -14.61
C GLU A 55 -4.01 -23.55 -13.50
N ILE A 56 -3.39 -23.28 -12.35
CA ILE A 56 -4.09 -22.59 -11.24
C ILE A 56 -4.42 -21.15 -11.63
N VAL A 57 -3.52 -20.46 -12.32
CA VAL A 57 -3.72 -19.07 -12.76
C VAL A 57 -4.92 -18.99 -13.71
N GLU A 58 -4.93 -19.80 -14.77
CA GLU A 58 -6.00 -19.83 -15.77
C GLU A 58 -7.36 -20.14 -15.12
N GLN A 59 -7.44 -21.22 -14.35
CA GLN A 59 -8.68 -21.61 -13.68
C GLN A 59 -9.17 -20.53 -12.71
N SER A 60 -8.24 -19.96 -11.93
CA SER A 60 -8.60 -18.97 -10.92
C SER A 60 -9.09 -17.66 -11.51
N LEU A 61 -8.50 -17.21 -12.62
CA LEU A 61 -8.96 -16.02 -13.34
C LEU A 61 -10.37 -16.22 -13.89
N ASN A 62 -10.66 -17.38 -14.48
CA ASN A 62 -11.99 -17.71 -15.01
C ASN A 62 -13.05 -17.73 -13.91
N ASP A 63 -12.77 -18.40 -12.79
CA ASP A 63 -13.70 -18.48 -11.66
C ASP A 63 -13.91 -17.11 -11.01
N PHE A 64 -12.82 -16.36 -10.80
CA PHE A 64 -12.87 -15.03 -10.20
C PHE A 64 -13.65 -14.05 -11.06
N ARG A 65 -13.39 -14.05 -12.38
CA ARG A 65 -14.11 -13.22 -13.36
C ARG A 65 -15.60 -13.53 -13.37
N THR A 66 -15.97 -14.81 -13.30
CA THR A 66 -17.37 -15.23 -13.19
C THR A 66 -18.03 -14.66 -11.93
N MET A 67 -17.35 -14.72 -10.78
CA MET A 67 -17.87 -14.17 -9.52
C MET A 67 -18.02 -12.65 -9.56
N VAL A 68 -17.06 -11.93 -10.15
CA VAL A 68 -17.12 -10.47 -10.30
C VAL A 68 -18.30 -10.08 -11.20
N LYS A 69 -18.48 -10.74 -12.34
CA LYS A 69 -19.60 -10.47 -13.26
C LYS A 69 -20.97 -10.78 -12.66
N ALA A 70 -21.05 -11.70 -11.70
CA ALA A 70 -22.28 -12.02 -10.98
C ALA A 70 -22.67 -10.95 -9.93
N GLU A 71 -21.76 -10.06 -9.53
CA GLU A 71 -22.01 -8.97 -8.58
C GLU A 71 -22.31 -7.67 -9.34
N SER A 72 -23.56 -7.52 -9.76
CA SER A 72 -24.00 -6.47 -10.69
C SER A 72 -23.82 -5.03 -10.20
N ASN A 73 -23.69 -4.79 -8.90
CA ASN A 73 -23.48 -3.46 -8.32
C ASN A 73 -22.00 -3.12 -8.07
N LEU A 74 -21.06 -4.02 -8.38
CA LEU A 74 -19.62 -3.80 -8.24
C LEU A 74 -19.00 -3.41 -9.59
N VAL A 75 -18.53 -2.17 -9.70
CA VAL A 75 -17.86 -1.65 -10.89
C VAL A 75 -16.34 -1.75 -10.72
N VAL A 76 -15.72 -2.62 -11.51
CA VAL A 76 -14.26 -2.81 -11.57
C VAL A 76 -13.84 -3.19 -13.00
N PRO A 77 -12.56 -2.98 -13.38
CA PRO A 77 -12.05 -3.45 -14.67
C PRO A 77 -12.17 -4.98 -14.83
N ASP A 78 -12.46 -5.43 -16.04
CA ASP A 78 -12.47 -6.83 -16.45
C ASP A 78 -11.08 -7.26 -16.97
N ASP A 79 -10.05 -7.12 -16.13
CA ASP A 79 -8.62 -7.20 -16.50
C ASP A 79 -7.83 -8.15 -15.58
N ASP A 80 -6.99 -9.01 -16.17
CA ASP A 80 -6.24 -10.02 -15.42
C ASP A 80 -5.16 -9.43 -14.50
N GLU A 81 -4.45 -8.38 -14.92
CA GLU A 81 -3.47 -7.69 -14.08
C GLU A 81 -4.15 -6.99 -12.91
N PHE A 82 -5.34 -6.44 -13.15
CA PHE A 82 -6.18 -5.89 -12.09
C PHE A 82 -6.60 -6.98 -11.09
N TYR A 83 -7.02 -8.16 -11.56
CA TYR A 83 -7.43 -9.27 -10.69
C TYR A 83 -6.28 -9.93 -9.92
N LYS A 84 -5.07 -10.00 -10.50
CA LYS A 84 -3.86 -10.52 -9.84
C LYS A 84 -3.61 -9.86 -8.47
N LYS A 85 -3.91 -8.56 -8.33
CA LYS A 85 -3.80 -7.82 -7.06
C LYS A 85 -4.59 -8.43 -5.92
N PHE A 86 -5.75 -9.03 -6.22
CA PHE A 86 -6.59 -9.69 -5.22
C PHE A 86 -6.30 -11.19 -5.12
N LEU A 87 -5.92 -11.82 -6.24
CA LEU A 87 -5.65 -13.26 -6.31
C LEU A 87 -4.34 -13.66 -5.61
N ARG A 88 -3.25 -12.94 -5.84
CA ARG A 88 -1.93 -13.27 -5.27
C ARG A 88 -1.90 -13.24 -3.73
N PRO A 89 -2.42 -12.21 -3.04
CA PRO A 89 -2.47 -12.22 -1.57
C PRO A 89 -3.32 -13.36 -0.99
N CYS A 90 -4.27 -13.87 -1.78
CA CYS A 90 -5.15 -14.98 -1.46
C CYS A 90 -4.68 -16.32 -2.06
N LYS A 91 -3.42 -16.44 -2.50
CA LYS A 91 -2.83 -17.70 -3.01
C LYS A 91 -3.65 -18.36 -4.11
N TRP A 92 -4.21 -17.52 -5.00
CA TRP A 92 -5.04 -17.94 -6.12
C TRP A 92 -6.26 -18.78 -5.69
N TYR A 93 -6.88 -18.46 -4.55
CA TYR A 93 -8.19 -19.01 -4.17
C TYR A 93 -9.31 -18.04 -4.56
N PRO A 94 -10.06 -18.28 -5.66
CA PRO A 94 -10.98 -17.28 -6.24
C PRO A 94 -12.01 -16.75 -5.25
N LYS A 95 -12.64 -17.64 -4.46
CA LYS A 95 -13.64 -17.25 -3.45
C LYS A 95 -13.05 -16.32 -2.39
N SER A 96 -11.86 -16.63 -1.88
CA SER A 96 -11.20 -15.81 -0.86
C SER A 96 -10.76 -14.45 -1.41
N SER A 97 -10.26 -14.43 -2.65
CA SER A 97 -9.91 -13.22 -3.38
C SER A 97 -11.13 -12.34 -3.58
N PHE A 98 -12.27 -12.93 -3.93
CA PHE A 98 -13.49 -12.18 -4.22
C PHE A 98 -14.02 -11.54 -2.94
N GLU A 99 -14.05 -12.30 -1.85
CA GLU A 99 -14.37 -11.76 -0.53
C GLU A 99 -13.41 -10.65 -0.08
N LEU A 100 -12.12 -10.72 -0.43
CA LEU A 100 -11.17 -9.62 -0.19
C LEU A 100 -11.50 -8.38 -1.02
N MET A 101 -11.82 -8.53 -2.30
CA MET A 101 -12.27 -7.42 -3.16
C MET A 101 -13.54 -6.76 -2.61
N LYS A 102 -14.52 -7.55 -2.17
CA LYS A 102 -15.75 -7.02 -1.54
C LYS A 102 -15.43 -6.22 -0.28
N ARG A 103 -14.57 -6.73 0.60
CA ARG A 103 -14.14 -6.00 1.81
C ARG A 103 -13.39 -4.72 1.48
N PHE A 104 -12.49 -4.74 0.49
CA PHE A 104 -11.76 -3.56 0.04
C PHE A 104 -12.71 -2.44 -0.40
N TYR A 105 -13.65 -2.74 -1.32
CA TYR A 105 -14.57 -1.73 -1.82
C TYR A 105 -15.66 -1.33 -0.83
N LYS A 106 -16.13 -2.23 0.04
CA LYS A 106 -17.00 -1.87 1.17
C LYS A 106 -16.29 -0.96 2.17
N PHE A 107 -15.01 -1.18 2.43
CA PHE A 107 -14.23 -0.27 3.27
C PHE A 107 -14.16 1.13 2.64
N LYS A 108 -13.88 1.23 1.34
CA LYS A 108 -13.92 2.51 0.62
C LYS A 108 -15.28 3.18 0.73
N LEU A 109 -16.37 2.43 0.59
CA LEU A 109 -17.74 2.96 0.71
C LEU A 109 -18.07 3.46 2.13
N ASN A 110 -17.75 2.66 3.15
CA ASN A 110 -18.14 2.92 4.53
C ASN A 110 -17.22 3.91 5.25
N ASN A 111 -16.02 4.16 4.71
CA ASN A 111 -15.03 5.05 5.30
C ASN A 111 -14.62 6.17 4.33
N PRO A 112 -15.56 7.00 3.83
CA PRO A 112 -15.26 8.04 2.84
C PRO A 112 -14.21 9.04 3.32
N ARG A 113 -14.05 9.23 4.64
CA ARG A 113 -12.96 10.04 5.21
C ARG A 113 -11.56 9.62 4.73
N TYR A 114 -11.34 8.34 4.42
CA TYR A 114 -10.05 7.80 3.99
C TYR A 114 -9.94 7.53 2.48
N SER A 115 -11.07 7.36 1.81
CA SER A 115 -11.12 6.82 0.45
C SER A 115 -11.71 7.78 -0.58
N ARG A 116 -12.53 8.75 -0.15
CA ARG A 116 -13.11 9.76 -1.05
C ARG A 116 -12.00 10.67 -1.54
N ASP A 117 -12.01 10.94 -2.85
CA ASP A 117 -11.08 11.82 -3.55
C ASP A 117 -9.62 11.55 -3.17
N LEU A 118 -9.26 10.27 -3.05
CA LEU A 118 -7.89 9.85 -2.75
C LEU A 118 -7.04 10.08 -4.00
N LEU A 119 -6.42 11.26 -4.08
CA LEU A 119 -5.61 11.73 -5.21
C LEU A 119 -4.25 12.23 -4.69
N PRO A 120 -3.14 12.02 -5.40
CA PRO A 120 -1.86 12.61 -5.03
C PRO A 120 -1.92 14.12 -4.79
N SER A 121 -2.66 14.87 -5.63
CA SER A 121 -2.86 16.31 -5.46
C SER A 121 -3.49 16.69 -4.12
N ASN A 122 -4.46 15.90 -3.64
CA ASN A 122 -5.13 16.13 -2.35
C ASN A 122 -4.24 15.77 -1.15
N GLU A 123 -3.29 14.85 -1.34
CA GLU A 123 -2.35 14.41 -0.29
C GLU A 123 -1.01 15.17 -0.31
N GLN A 124 -0.96 16.32 -0.98
CA GLN A 124 0.27 17.12 -1.17
C GLN A 124 0.99 17.41 0.15
N LYS A 125 0.27 17.80 1.21
CA LYS A 125 0.89 18.19 2.48
C LYS A 125 1.76 17.08 3.05
N VAL A 126 1.23 15.86 3.08
CA VAL A 126 1.96 14.71 3.64
C VAL A 126 3.09 14.30 2.71
N LEU A 127 2.82 14.19 1.40
CA LEU A 127 3.83 13.83 0.41
C LEU A 127 5.02 14.80 0.44
N CYS A 128 4.78 16.11 0.64
CA CYS A 128 5.81 17.15 0.73
C CYS A 128 6.56 17.22 2.07
N SER A 129 6.16 16.46 3.09
CA SER A 129 6.60 16.67 4.49
C SER A 129 7.59 15.64 5.03
N ASP A 130 8.14 14.76 4.18
CA ASP A 130 9.01 13.64 4.59
C ASP A 130 8.38 12.69 5.62
N ILE A 131 7.05 12.75 5.79
CA ILE A 131 6.32 11.86 6.71
C ILE A 131 6.20 10.47 6.11
N ALA A 132 5.91 10.32 4.82
CA ALA A 132 5.69 9.02 4.19
C ALA A 132 6.57 8.89 2.94
N ILE A 133 7.57 8.01 3.02
CA ILE A 133 8.62 7.86 2.01
C ILE A 133 8.66 6.40 1.54
N PRO A 134 8.34 6.12 0.26
CA PRO A 134 8.65 4.81 -0.30
C PRO A 134 10.17 4.68 -0.47
N LEU A 135 10.76 3.61 0.06
CA LEU A 135 12.18 3.36 -0.12
C LEU A 135 12.44 2.76 -1.52
N PRO A 136 13.60 3.06 -2.12
CA PRO A 136 13.89 2.70 -3.51
C PRO A 136 14.06 1.19 -3.66
N ASP A 137 14.81 0.60 -2.72
CA ASP A 137 15.22 -0.79 -2.77
C ASP A 137 14.24 -1.72 -2.05
N ARG A 138 14.28 -2.99 -2.47
CA ARG A 138 13.53 -4.08 -1.86
C ARG A 138 14.39 -4.77 -0.82
N THR A 139 13.78 -5.35 0.21
CA THR A 139 14.49 -6.27 1.13
C THR A 139 15.11 -7.43 0.36
N ALA A 140 16.02 -8.18 1.00
CA ALA A 140 16.64 -9.36 0.38
C ALA A 140 15.61 -10.41 -0.07
N ASP A 141 14.45 -10.47 0.59
CA ASP A 141 13.35 -11.36 0.23
C ASP A 141 12.37 -10.74 -0.80
N GLY A 142 12.66 -9.55 -1.33
CA GLY A 142 11.94 -8.90 -2.42
C GLY A 142 10.79 -7.96 -2.00
N CYS A 143 10.60 -7.73 -0.70
CA CYS A 143 9.52 -6.89 -0.20
C CYS A 143 9.79 -5.41 -0.43
N LYS A 144 8.76 -4.65 -0.80
CA LYS A 144 8.84 -3.19 -0.87
C LYS A 144 8.83 -2.60 0.55
N MET A 145 9.54 -1.49 0.75
CA MET A 145 9.57 -0.80 2.04
C MET A 145 8.98 0.60 1.97
N ILE A 146 8.27 0.99 3.03
CA ILE A 146 7.77 2.35 3.24
C ILE A 146 8.22 2.82 4.63
N LEU A 147 8.86 3.98 4.68
CA LEU A 147 9.22 4.68 5.91
C LEU A 147 8.14 5.70 6.26
N ILE A 148 7.63 5.63 7.48
CA ILE A 148 6.70 6.59 8.06
C ILE A 148 7.39 7.30 9.24
N ASN A 149 7.72 8.58 9.07
CA ASN A 149 8.24 9.44 10.13
C ASN A 149 7.08 10.03 10.94
N ALA A 150 6.67 9.30 11.97
CA ALA A 150 5.54 9.66 12.83
C ALA A 150 5.93 10.57 14.00
N GLY A 151 7.20 10.92 14.17
CA GLY A 151 7.66 11.81 15.24
C GLY A 151 7.87 13.25 14.76
N LYS A 152 9.12 13.71 14.80
CA LYS A 152 9.51 15.12 14.56
C LYS A 152 8.96 15.71 13.25
N GLN A 153 8.87 14.94 12.17
CA GLN A 153 8.36 15.38 10.87
C GLN A 153 6.85 15.61 10.88
N TRP A 154 6.11 14.92 11.76
CA TRP A 154 4.67 15.08 11.88
C TRP A 154 4.34 16.27 12.78
N ASN A 155 3.87 17.38 12.20
CA ASN A 155 3.23 18.44 12.97
C ASN A 155 1.71 18.19 13.03
N PRO A 156 1.15 17.71 14.16
CA PRO A 156 -0.24 17.31 14.24
C PRO A 156 -1.25 18.47 14.16
N LYS A 157 -0.77 19.72 14.28
CA LYS A 157 -1.61 20.92 14.07
C LYS A 157 -1.84 21.23 12.59
N LEU A 158 -0.97 20.74 11.70
CA LEU A 158 -1.01 21.03 10.26
C LEU A 158 -1.47 19.82 9.43
N ILE A 159 -1.11 18.63 9.90
CA ILE A 159 -1.37 17.36 9.23
C ILE A 159 -2.06 16.44 10.23
N THR A 160 -3.24 15.96 9.87
CA THR A 160 -4.03 15.01 10.67
C THR A 160 -3.51 13.58 10.50
N SER A 161 -3.82 12.71 11.47
CA SER A 161 -3.56 11.27 11.34
C SER A 161 -4.31 10.65 10.15
N ASP A 162 -5.48 11.21 9.82
CA ASP A 162 -6.29 10.77 8.68
C ASP A 162 -5.59 11.08 7.35
N GLU A 163 -5.01 12.28 7.17
CA GLU A 163 -4.18 12.63 6.00
C GLU A 163 -2.95 11.70 5.87
N ILE A 164 -2.30 11.33 6.98
CA ILE A 164 -1.18 10.38 6.97
C ILE A 164 -1.64 8.98 6.54
N LEU A 165 -2.78 8.50 7.06
CA LEU A 165 -3.32 7.21 6.67
C LEU A 165 -3.72 7.21 5.19
N ARG A 166 -4.39 8.26 4.71
CA ARG A 166 -4.75 8.42 3.29
C ARG A 166 -3.51 8.34 2.40
N THR A 167 -2.47 9.10 2.72
CA THR A 167 -1.21 9.06 1.97
C THR A 167 -0.56 7.67 2.01
N THR A 168 -0.60 6.99 3.16
CA THR A 168 -0.09 5.62 3.30
C THR A 168 -0.89 4.63 2.45
N MET A 169 -2.22 4.74 2.43
CA MET A 169 -3.10 3.96 1.57
C MET A 169 -2.76 4.17 0.09
N LEU A 170 -2.56 5.43 -0.31
CA LEU A 170 -2.18 5.82 -1.66
C LEU A 170 -0.83 5.21 -2.07
N LEU A 171 0.21 5.34 -1.23
CA LEU A 171 1.54 4.77 -1.52
C LEU A 171 1.52 3.24 -1.60
N ILE A 172 0.73 2.58 -0.75
CA ILE A 172 0.56 1.12 -0.81
C ILE A 172 -0.23 0.72 -2.06
N GLU A 173 -1.27 1.47 -2.44
CA GLU A 173 -2.02 1.22 -3.69
C GLU A 173 -1.12 1.36 -4.92
N ILE A 174 -0.21 2.34 -4.94
CA ILE A 174 0.84 2.42 -5.96
C ILE A 174 1.70 1.14 -5.95
N ALA A 175 2.23 0.76 -4.79
CA ALA A 175 3.16 -0.36 -4.64
C ALA A 175 2.56 -1.71 -5.05
N ILE A 176 1.27 -1.97 -4.76
CA ILE A 176 0.62 -3.25 -5.13
C ILE A 176 0.40 -3.42 -6.64
N ASN A 177 0.63 -2.38 -7.45
CA ASN A 177 0.65 -2.54 -8.91
C ASN A 177 1.98 -3.13 -9.42
N GLU A 178 2.99 -3.31 -8.57
CA GLU A 178 4.24 -4.01 -8.91
C GLU A 178 4.08 -5.53 -8.69
N PRO A 179 4.34 -6.39 -9.71
CA PRO A 179 4.22 -7.84 -9.56
C PRO A 179 5.03 -8.40 -8.37
N LYS A 180 6.28 -7.94 -8.22
CA LYS A 180 7.16 -8.35 -7.11
C LYS A 180 6.59 -7.95 -5.74
N THR A 181 5.89 -6.83 -5.63
CA THR A 181 5.22 -6.42 -4.39
C THR A 181 4.00 -7.28 -4.09
N GLN A 182 3.24 -7.68 -5.12
CA GLN A 182 2.13 -8.63 -4.95
C GLN A 182 2.64 -9.99 -4.47
N ILE A 183 3.80 -10.44 -4.99
CA ILE A 183 4.44 -11.69 -4.62
C ILE A 183 5.05 -11.61 -3.22
N CYS A 184 5.95 -10.67 -2.97
CA CYS A 184 6.76 -10.65 -1.74
C CYS A 184 6.06 -9.95 -0.57
N GLY A 185 5.25 -8.92 -0.85
CA GLY A 185 4.60 -8.09 0.15
C GLY A 185 5.38 -6.84 0.51
N ILE A 186 5.04 -6.25 1.65
CA ILE A 186 5.61 -4.99 2.13
C ILE A 186 6.07 -5.06 3.59
N HIS A 187 7.13 -4.30 3.89
CA HIS A 187 7.49 -3.90 5.24
C HIS A 187 7.24 -2.41 5.43
N THR A 188 6.80 -2.02 6.62
CA THR A 188 6.66 -0.61 7.00
C THR A 188 7.55 -0.32 8.18
N ILE A 189 8.39 0.71 8.09
CA ILE A 189 9.16 1.24 9.21
C ILE A 189 8.40 2.45 9.74
N ILE A 190 8.09 2.49 11.03
CA ILE A 190 7.48 3.64 11.69
C ILE A 190 8.52 4.23 12.64
N ASN A 191 9.13 5.34 12.21
CA ASN A 191 10.08 6.09 13.00
C ASN A 191 9.36 7.05 13.93
N MET A 192 9.52 6.84 15.23
CA MET A 192 8.86 7.59 16.28
C MET A 192 9.79 8.59 16.99
N ALA A 193 10.97 8.88 16.42
CA ALA A 193 11.89 9.87 16.96
C ALA A 193 11.22 11.26 17.03
N GLY A 194 11.07 11.83 18.23
CA GLY A 194 10.37 13.09 18.46
C GLY A 194 8.85 12.95 18.68
N PHE A 195 8.33 11.73 18.75
CA PHE A 195 6.93 11.49 19.11
C PHE A 195 6.64 11.93 20.55
N SER A 196 5.48 12.54 20.76
CA SER A 196 5.13 13.21 22.02
C SER A 196 3.64 13.07 22.33
N LEU A 197 3.22 13.54 23.52
CA LEU A 197 1.81 13.48 23.93
C LEU A 197 0.88 14.26 22.99
N SER A 198 1.36 15.34 22.36
CA SER A 198 0.56 16.10 21.38
C SER A 198 0.25 15.29 20.12
N HIS A 199 1.03 14.27 19.79
CA HIS A 199 0.72 13.36 18.69
C HIS A 199 -0.32 12.32 19.11
N VAL A 200 -0.23 11.82 20.37
CA VAL A 200 -1.17 10.83 20.92
C VAL A 200 -2.60 11.33 20.87
N THR A 201 -2.85 12.62 21.13
CA THR A 201 -4.20 13.20 21.11
C THR A 201 -4.89 13.14 19.74
N HIS A 202 -4.13 12.92 18.66
CA HIS A 202 -4.66 12.76 17.31
C HIS A 202 -4.94 11.28 16.96
N ILE A 203 -4.49 10.34 17.79
CA ILE A 203 -4.72 8.91 17.58
C ILE A 203 -5.94 8.48 18.39
N THR A 204 -7.12 8.56 17.78
CA THR A 204 -8.38 8.18 18.43
C THR A 204 -8.66 6.67 18.33
N PRO A 205 -9.52 6.09 19.20
CA PRO A 205 -9.97 4.71 19.04
C PRO A 205 -10.66 4.44 17.70
N SER A 206 -11.42 5.40 17.16
CA SER A 206 -12.08 5.25 15.85
C SER A 206 -11.09 5.28 14.69
N PHE A 207 -10.01 6.06 14.78
CA PHE A 207 -8.89 5.99 13.85
C PHE A 207 -8.21 4.62 13.94
N ALA A 208 -7.88 4.16 15.16
CA ALA A 208 -7.20 2.89 15.37
C ALA A 208 -8.02 1.70 14.87
N ALA A 209 -9.33 1.68 15.12
CA ALA A 209 -10.25 0.66 14.62
C ALA A 209 -10.26 0.62 13.08
N ALA A 210 -10.38 1.78 12.41
CA ALA A 210 -10.42 1.83 10.95
C ALA A 210 -9.09 1.46 10.31
N MET A 211 -7.95 1.94 10.83
CA MET A 211 -6.63 1.59 10.31
C MET A 211 -6.36 0.08 10.47
N THR A 212 -6.70 -0.50 11.62
CA THR A 212 -6.52 -1.93 11.85
C THR A 212 -7.50 -2.79 11.05
N GLU A 213 -8.74 -2.34 10.82
CA GLU A 213 -9.65 -3.02 9.90
C GLU A 213 -9.05 -3.05 8.48
N TRP A 214 -8.60 -1.89 8.00
CA TRP A 214 -8.02 -1.76 6.67
C TRP A 214 -6.82 -2.68 6.46
N ILE A 215 -5.79 -2.57 7.31
CA ILE A 215 -4.53 -3.32 7.19
C ILE A 215 -4.77 -4.85 7.30
N GLN A 216 -5.71 -5.28 8.15
CA GLN A 216 -5.85 -6.69 8.50
C GLN A 216 -6.85 -7.44 7.64
N ARG A 217 -7.86 -6.75 7.08
CA ARG A 217 -9.01 -7.40 6.44
C ARG A 217 -9.29 -6.93 5.01
N CYS A 218 -8.92 -5.68 4.69
CA CYS A 218 -9.37 -5.04 3.46
C CYS A 218 -8.23 -4.82 2.46
N LEU A 219 -7.00 -4.63 2.93
CA LEU A 219 -5.84 -4.34 2.08
C LEU A 219 -5.45 -5.57 1.21
N PRO A 220 -5.45 -5.46 -0.13
CA PRO A 220 -4.99 -6.51 -1.02
C PRO A 220 -3.46 -6.55 -1.13
N CYS A 221 -2.80 -6.69 0.02
CA CYS A 221 -1.35 -6.74 0.13
C CYS A 221 -0.92 -7.68 1.26
N ARG A 222 0.24 -8.31 1.09
CA ARG A 222 0.87 -9.11 2.14
C ARG A 222 1.70 -8.19 3.03
N ILE A 223 1.20 -7.83 4.21
CA ILE A 223 2.04 -7.19 5.24
C ILE A 223 3.02 -8.22 5.80
N LYS A 224 4.32 -8.00 5.65
CA LYS A 224 5.37 -8.91 6.12
C LYS A 224 5.91 -8.49 7.48
N GLY A 225 5.98 -7.19 7.75
CA GLY A 225 6.29 -6.66 9.07
C GLY A 225 6.00 -5.16 9.20
N ILE A 226 5.67 -4.74 10.42
CA ILE A 226 5.53 -3.34 10.84
C ILE A 226 6.57 -3.12 11.93
N HIS A 227 7.58 -2.32 11.64
CA HIS A 227 8.78 -2.14 12.45
C HIS A 227 8.73 -0.77 13.11
N ILE A 228 8.48 -0.74 14.41
CA ILE A 228 8.46 0.49 15.20
C ILE A 228 9.87 0.75 15.72
N VAL A 229 10.43 1.90 15.39
CA VAL A 229 11.78 2.32 15.79
C VAL A 229 11.71 3.65 16.53
N ASN A 230 12.65 3.87 17.44
CA ASN A 230 12.78 5.09 18.25
C ASN A 230 11.52 5.43 19.07
N GLN A 231 10.70 4.44 19.42
CA GLN A 231 9.47 4.69 20.17
C GLN A 231 9.75 5.11 21.62
N PRO A 232 9.24 6.28 22.06
CA PRO A 232 9.38 6.73 23.44
C PRO A 232 8.45 5.96 24.38
N PHE A 233 8.63 6.09 25.70
CA PHE A 233 7.78 5.42 26.69
C PHE A 233 6.28 5.72 26.51
N ILE A 234 5.94 6.92 26.04
CA ILE A 234 4.55 7.34 25.77
C ILE A 234 3.86 6.50 24.68
N PHE A 235 4.63 5.77 23.85
CA PHE A 235 4.08 4.83 22.87
C PHE A 235 3.19 3.75 23.50
N LYS A 236 3.41 3.40 24.78
CA LYS A 236 2.53 2.44 25.49
C LYS A 236 1.06 2.87 25.46
N MET A 237 0.76 4.18 25.50
CA MET A 237 -0.60 4.69 25.36
C MET A 237 -1.17 4.42 23.97
N VAL A 238 -0.37 4.68 22.93
CA VAL A 238 -0.75 4.39 21.53
C VAL A 238 -1.04 2.90 21.37
N TYR A 239 -0.13 2.04 21.82
CA TYR A 239 -0.33 0.59 21.75
C TYR A 239 -1.60 0.15 22.48
N ALA A 240 -1.92 0.73 23.63
CA ALA A 240 -3.15 0.42 24.37
C ALA A 240 -4.42 0.78 23.58
N ILE A 241 -4.40 1.84 22.78
CA ILE A 241 -5.52 2.23 21.89
C ILE A 241 -5.68 1.20 20.75
N PHE A 242 -4.58 0.70 20.19
CA PHE A 242 -4.60 -0.29 19.10
C PHE A 242 -4.92 -1.71 19.54
N LYS A 243 -4.44 -2.11 20.72
CA LYS A 243 -4.46 -3.49 21.23
C LYS A 243 -5.83 -4.20 21.11
N PRO A 244 -6.98 -3.56 21.40
CA PRO A 244 -8.29 -4.22 21.29
C PRO A 244 -8.66 -4.65 19.88
N PHE A 245 -8.12 -4.01 18.84
CA PHE A 245 -8.46 -4.25 17.44
C PHE A 245 -7.46 -5.16 16.70
N LEU A 246 -6.32 -5.47 17.34
CA LEU A 246 -5.25 -6.27 16.74
C LEU A 246 -5.56 -7.76 16.77
N LEU A 247 -5.69 -8.35 15.58
CA LEU A 247 -5.72 -9.79 15.37
C LEU A 247 -4.34 -10.40 15.63
N GLU A 248 -4.31 -11.68 16.02
CA GLU A 248 -3.07 -12.40 16.35
C GLU A 248 -2.03 -12.34 15.21
N LYS A 249 -2.48 -12.53 13.96
CA LYS A 249 -1.61 -12.47 12.77
C LYS A 249 -0.86 -11.14 12.66
N THR A 250 -1.52 -10.02 12.94
CA THR A 250 -0.93 -8.68 12.86
C THR A 250 -0.07 -8.39 14.06
N ARG A 251 -0.49 -8.84 15.25
CA ARG A 251 0.31 -8.73 16.47
C ARG A 251 1.66 -9.42 16.31
N LYS A 252 1.71 -10.60 15.67
CA LYS A 252 2.95 -11.32 15.35
C LYS A 252 3.85 -10.61 14.33
N ARG A 253 3.31 -9.66 13.57
CA ARG A 253 4.03 -8.86 12.55
C ARG A 253 4.40 -7.47 13.04
N LEU A 254 4.09 -7.15 14.29
CA LEU A 254 4.45 -5.87 14.90
C LEU A 254 5.72 -6.07 15.71
N HIS A 255 6.77 -5.36 15.32
CA HIS A 255 8.11 -5.47 15.90
C HIS A 255 8.51 -4.14 16.55
N PHE A 256 8.94 -4.19 17.80
CA PHE A 256 9.32 -3.00 18.57
C PHE A 256 10.83 -3.03 18.79
N HIS A 257 11.57 -2.15 18.13
CA HIS A 257 13.03 -2.17 18.13
C HIS A 257 13.62 -1.17 19.11
N GLY A 258 12.90 -0.09 19.42
CA GLY A 258 13.47 0.99 20.22
C GLY A 258 14.68 1.57 19.48
N THR A 259 15.86 1.52 20.10
CA THR A 259 17.13 1.92 19.47
C THR A 259 17.97 0.76 18.96
N ASP A 260 17.51 -0.49 19.08
CA ASP A 260 18.23 -1.67 18.61
C ASP A 260 18.21 -1.74 17.08
N ARG A 261 19.37 -1.44 16.46
CA ARG A 261 19.53 -1.49 14.99
C ARG A 261 19.84 -2.87 14.47
N GLU A 262 20.54 -3.69 15.25
CA GLU A 262 20.88 -5.06 14.86
C GLU A 262 19.61 -5.91 14.71
N ALA A 263 18.69 -5.79 15.66
CA ALA A 263 17.37 -6.42 15.57
C ALA A 263 16.62 -5.99 14.31
N LEU A 264 16.59 -4.69 13.98
CA LEU A 264 15.93 -4.19 12.77
C LEU A 264 16.59 -4.71 11.49
N ILE A 265 17.91 -4.67 11.41
CA ILE A 265 18.71 -5.17 10.27
C ILE A 265 18.45 -6.66 10.06
N SER A 266 18.29 -7.45 11.12
CA SER A 266 18.00 -8.90 11.01
C SER A 266 16.69 -9.20 10.26
N PHE A 267 15.73 -8.25 10.26
CA PHE A 267 14.49 -8.38 9.50
C PHE A 267 14.58 -7.82 8.08
N LEU A 268 15.27 -6.69 7.88
CA LEU A 268 15.15 -5.89 6.64
C LEU A 268 16.40 -5.96 5.74
N GLY A 269 17.52 -6.43 6.29
CA GLY A 269 18.83 -6.41 5.65
C GLY A 269 19.51 -5.05 5.74
N VAL A 270 20.85 -5.06 5.73
CA VAL A 270 21.67 -3.85 5.92
C VAL A 270 21.65 -2.94 4.68
N LYS A 271 21.73 -3.52 3.48
CA LYS A 271 21.92 -2.78 2.22
C LYS A 271 20.79 -1.80 1.90
N ASN A 272 19.55 -2.18 2.23
CA ASN A 272 18.35 -1.47 1.78
C ASN A 272 17.80 -0.51 2.85
N LEU A 273 18.42 -0.49 4.02
CA LEU A 273 17.96 0.25 5.18
C LEU A 273 18.72 1.58 5.27
N PRO A 274 18.05 2.72 5.56
CA PRO A 274 18.73 4.00 5.76
C PRO A 274 19.86 3.94 6.80
N ILE A 275 20.93 4.70 6.56
CA ILE A 275 22.07 4.81 7.50
C ILE A 275 21.63 5.22 8.91
N GLU A 276 20.62 6.08 9.04
CA GLU A 276 20.06 6.49 10.34
C GLU A 276 19.49 5.33 11.17
N PHE A 277 19.18 4.21 10.52
CA PHE A 277 18.70 2.97 11.13
C PHE A 277 19.77 1.86 11.13
N GLY A 278 21.04 2.20 10.85
CA GLY A 278 22.17 1.27 10.88
C GLY A 278 22.41 0.51 9.58
N GLY A 279 21.74 0.87 8.48
CA GLY A 279 21.99 0.28 7.17
C GLY A 279 23.00 1.04 6.32
N GLU A 280 22.99 0.77 5.02
CA GLU A 280 23.92 1.34 4.03
C GLU A 280 23.22 2.27 3.02
N LEU A 281 21.88 2.38 3.04
CA LEU A 281 21.15 3.24 2.12
C LEU A 281 21.37 4.72 2.49
N GLU A 282 22.01 5.45 1.59
CA GLU A 282 22.16 6.90 1.68
C GLU A 282 20.86 7.60 1.27
N MET A 283 20.22 8.26 2.24
CA MET A 283 19.10 9.16 1.99
C MET A 283 19.62 10.53 1.52
N PRO A 284 18.86 11.29 0.71
CA PRO A 284 19.24 12.65 0.34
C PRO A 284 19.46 13.54 1.58
N ASN A 285 20.46 14.41 1.52
CA ASN A 285 20.75 15.39 2.59
C ASN A 285 19.72 16.52 2.67
N GLU A 286 18.91 16.69 1.62
CA GLU A 286 17.82 17.67 1.55
C GLU A 286 16.46 16.98 1.71
N PRO A 287 15.43 17.70 2.21
CA PRO A 287 14.05 17.19 2.24
C PRO A 287 13.61 16.63 0.89
N ILE A 288 13.14 15.38 0.87
CA ILE A 288 12.82 14.65 -0.37
C ILE A 288 11.33 14.79 -0.75
N GLY A 289 10.50 15.22 0.18
CA GLY A 289 9.05 15.17 0.08
C GLY A 289 8.49 15.90 -1.14
N ARG A 290 9.00 17.10 -1.49
CA ARG A 290 8.53 17.82 -2.68
C ARG A 290 8.76 16.99 -3.95
N ASN A 291 9.92 16.36 -4.08
CA ASN A 291 10.24 15.53 -5.23
C ASN A 291 9.42 14.24 -5.26
N ILE A 292 9.11 13.65 -4.09
CA ILE A 292 8.15 12.53 -3.98
C ILE A 292 6.77 12.96 -4.45
N TYR A 293 6.27 14.10 -3.96
CA TYR A 293 4.98 14.64 -4.37
C TYR A 293 4.91 14.84 -5.88
N GLU A 294 5.89 15.52 -6.47
CA GLU A 294 5.95 15.75 -7.92
C GLU A 294 6.01 14.44 -8.70
N TYR A 295 6.85 13.49 -8.29
CA TYR A 295 6.92 12.16 -8.90
C TYR A 295 5.58 11.43 -8.82
N VAL A 296 4.98 11.34 -7.64
CA VAL A 296 3.74 10.59 -7.40
C VAL A 296 2.57 11.25 -8.14
N ARG A 297 2.43 12.58 -8.06
CA ARG A 297 1.39 13.32 -8.76
C ARG A 297 1.52 13.18 -10.27
N ASN A 298 2.68 13.49 -10.83
CA ASN A 298 2.87 13.48 -12.28
C ASN A 298 2.62 12.09 -12.88
N LYS A 299 2.92 11.02 -12.15
CA LYS A 299 2.73 9.64 -12.63
C LYS A 299 1.34 9.06 -12.38
N PHE A 300 0.75 9.35 -11.22
CA PHE A 300 -0.39 8.56 -10.73
C PHE A 300 -1.67 9.35 -10.55
N GLU A 301 -1.68 10.68 -10.72
CA GLU A 301 -2.90 11.48 -10.55
C GLU A 301 -4.08 10.92 -11.36
N LYS A 302 -3.91 10.81 -12.68
CA LYS A 302 -4.94 10.26 -13.59
C LYS A 302 -5.31 8.82 -13.26
N LYS A 303 -4.35 8.02 -12.79
CA LYS A 303 -4.62 6.64 -12.39
C LYS A 303 -5.50 6.57 -11.15
N PHE A 304 -5.30 7.46 -10.18
CA PHE A 304 -6.20 7.58 -9.04
C PHE A 304 -7.56 8.19 -9.41
N GLU A 305 -7.63 9.13 -10.35
CA GLU A 305 -8.91 9.60 -10.92
C GLU A 305 -9.72 8.44 -11.55
N GLU A 306 -9.04 7.52 -12.25
CA GLU A 306 -9.63 6.30 -12.81
C GLU A 306 -10.05 5.31 -11.71
N THR A 307 -9.14 4.96 -10.78
CA THR A 307 -9.42 3.93 -9.75
C THR A 307 -10.43 4.37 -8.70
N ASN A 308 -10.62 5.68 -8.50
CA ASN A 308 -11.66 6.22 -7.62
C ASN A 308 -13.08 6.05 -8.18
N LYS A 309 -13.22 5.73 -9.47
CA LYS A 309 -14.51 5.37 -10.08
C LYS A 309 -14.92 3.92 -9.78
N PHE A 310 -13.98 3.09 -9.30
CA PHE A 310 -14.25 1.68 -9.01
C PHE A 310 -14.84 1.49 -7.62
N GLY A 311 -15.79 0.57 -7.51
CA GLY A 311 -16.41 0.18 -6.26
C GLY A 311 -17.90 -0.13 -6.40
N TYR A 312 -18.57 -0.18 -5.27
CA TYR A 312 -20.00 -0.45 -5.23
C TYR A 312 -20.80 0.81 -5.60
N ILE A 313 -21.73 0.68 -6.54
CA ILE A 313 -22.74 1.69 -6.81
C ILE A 313 -23.77 1.64 -5.68
N VAL A 314 -23.98 2.77 -5.00
CA VAL A 314 -25.13 2.94 -4.11
C VAL A 314 -26.24 3.55 -4.94
N ASN A 315 -27.28 2.77 -5.21
CA ASN A 315 -28.52 3.34 -5.73
C ASN A 315 -29.10 4.23 -4.62
N GLU A 316 -29.09 5.55 -4.81
CA GLU A 316 -29.85 6.46 -3.96
C GLU A 316 -31.32 6.02 -4.03
N LYS A 317 -31.89 5.68 -2.87
CA LYS A 317 -33.31 5.36 -2.73
C LYS A 317 -34.12 6.62 -2.51
#